data_AF-A0A3A9F408-F1
#
_entry.id   AF-A0A3A9F408-F1
#
_cell.length_a   1.000
_cell.length_b   1.000
_cell.length_c   1.000
_cell.angle_alpha   90.00
_cell.angle_beta   90.00
_cell.angle_gamma   90.00
#
_symmetry.space_group_name_H-M   'P 1'
#
loop_
_entity.id
_entity.type
_entity.pdbx_description
1 polymer ?
#
loop_
_entity_poly.entity_id
_entity_poly.type
_entity_poly.pdbx_seq_one_letter_code
_entity_poly.pdbx_strand_id
1 'polypeptide(L)' 'MTYLGREFKCYEELTNWNKDGHIKEYRKLAKMFGKTPTMEISSIMSERAVVLHDRFGMSWKDIEELEIA' A
#
# COMPACT_ATOMS: atom_id res chain seq x y z
N MET A 1 -6.25 -8.79 -20.43
CA MET A 1 -5.62 -9.68 -19.43
C MET A 1 -6.60 -9.84 -18.27
N THR A 2 -6.85 -11.05 -17.77
CA THR A 2 -7.86 -11.26 -16.72
C THR A 2 -7.16 -11.69 -15.42
N TYR A 3 -7.38 -10.94 -14.35
CA TYR A 3 -6.81 -11.23 -13.02
C TYR A 3 -7.89 -11.06 -11.96
N LEU A 4 -8.11 -12.10 -11.14
CA LEU A 4 -9.15 -12.14 -10.10
C LEU A 4 -10.56 -11.75 -10.60
N GLY A 5 -10.92 -12.19 -11.82
CA GLY A 5 -12.23 -11.91 -12.41
C GLY A 5 -12.39 -10.48 -12.95
N ARG A 6 -11.33 -9.66 -12.97
CA ARG A 6 -11.32 -8.32 -13.56
C ARG A 6 -10.47 -8.29 -14.83
N GLU A 7 -10.95 -7.60 -15.85
CA GLU A 7 -10.21 -7.39 -17.09
C GLU A 7 -9.37 -6.11 -17.02
N PHE A 8 -8.12 -6.23 -17.46
CA PHE A 8 -7.15 -5.15 -17.57
C PHE A 8 -6.68 -5.04 -19.02
N LYS A 9 -6.62 -3.82 -19.55
CA LYS A 9 -6.22 -3.52 -20.94
C LYS A 9 -4.72 -3.69 -21.13
N CYS A 10 -3.93 -3.42 -20.11
CA CYS A 10 -2.47 -3.56 -20.13
C CYS A 10 -1.91 -3.95 -18.75
N TYR A 11 -0.62 -4.28 -18.72
CA TYR A 11 0.08 -4.62 -17.47
C TYR A 11 0.22 -3.43 -16.52
N GLU A 12 0.29 -2.21 -17.06
CA GLU A 12 0.35 -0.98 -16.27
C GLU A 12 -0.94 -0.77 -15.46
N GLU A 13 -2.12 -0.99 -16.06
CA GLU A 13 -3.40 -0.94 -15.36
C GLU A 13 -3.46 -1.97 -14.22
N LEU A 14 -2.98 -3.19 -14.44
CA LEU A 14 -2.90 -4.22 -13.41
C LEU A 14 -1.94 -3.81 -12.26
N THR A 15 -0.80 -3.22 -12.62
CA THR A 15 0.21 -2.76 -11.65
C THR A 15 -0.33 -1.61 -10.81
N ASN A 16 -1.00 -0.64 -11.42
CA ASN A 16 -1.63 0.48 -10.72
C ASN A 16 -2.76 0.00 -9.81
N TRP A 17 -3.59 -0.93 -10.27
CA TRP A 17 -4.63 -1.52 -9.43
C TRP A 17 -4.05 -2.25 -8.20
N ASN A 18 -2.93 -2.97 -8.39
CA ASN A 18 -2.24 -3.63 -7.29
C ASN A 18 -1.62 -2.61 -6.30
N LYS A 19 -0.98 -1.55 -6.83
CA LYS A 19 -0.45 -0.42 -6.06
C LYS A 19 -1.53 0.21 -5.18
N ASP A 20 -2.71 0.48 -5.76
CA ASP A 20 -3.85 1.04 -5.02
C ASP A 20 -4.32 0.12 -3.88
N GLY A 21 -4.26 -1.20 -4.09
CA GLY A 21 -4.56 -2.19 -3.04
C GLY A 21 -3.60 -2.06 -1.85
N HIS A 22 -2.30 -1.95 -2.12
CA HIS A 22 -1.29 -1.75 -1.07
C HIS A 22 -1.43 -0.40 -0.35
N ILE A 23 -1.71 0.69 -1.08
CA ILE A 23 -1.95 2.02 -0.48
C ILE A 23 -3.16 1.98 0.45
N LYS A 24 -4.27 1.35 0.03
CA LYS A 24 -5.48 1.24 0.87
C LYS A 24 -5.22 0.47 2.15
N GLU A 25 -4.50 -0.64 2.07
CA GLU A 25 -4.16 -1.42 3.27
C GLU A 25 -3.19 -0.64 4.18
N TYR A 26 -2.20 0.06 3.62
CA TYR A 26 -1.28 0.90 4.39
C TYR A 26 -2.02 1.98 5.18
N ARG A 27 -2.94 2.72 4.53
CA ARG A 27 -3.78 3.73 5.20
C ARG A 27 -4.64 3.15 6.32
N LYS A 28 -5.20 1.96 6.09
CA LYS A 28 -5.97 1.25 7.11
C LYS A 28 -5.09 0.88 8.32
N LEU A 29 -3.89 0.39 8.07
CA LEU A 29 -2.92 0.06 9.13
C LEU A 29 -2.48 1.31 9.89
N ALA A 30 -2.15 2.41 9.20
CA ALA A 30 -1.81 3.69 9.82
C ALA A 30 -2.93 4.19 10.74
N LYS A 31 -4.19 4.12 10.27
CA LYS A 31 -5.36 4.45 11.09
C LYS A 31 -5.55 3.53 12.29
N MET A 32 -5.25 2.24 12.15
CA MET A 32 -5.29 1.29 13.28
C MET A 32 -4.18 1.61 14.29
N PHE A 33 -2.96 1.88 13.82
CA PHE A 33 -1.82 2.24 14.64
C PHE A 33 -2.08 3.53 15.44
N GLY A 34 -2.65 4.55 14.81
CA GLY A 34 -3.01 5.81 15.48
C GLY A 34 -4.06 5.64 16.58
N LYS A 35 -4.88 4.58 16.53
CA LYS A 35 -5.85 4.25 17.60
C LYS A 35 -5.28 3.30 18.64
N THR A 36 -4.47 2.34 18.22
CA THR A 36 -3.92 1.29 19.07
C THR A 36 -2.51 0.99 18.57
N PRO A 37 -1.49 1.71 19.06
CA PRO A 37 -0.13 1.54 18.57
C PRO A 37 0.45 0.25 19.13
N THR A 38 0.41 -0.83 18.35
CA THR A 38 1.09 -2.08 18.69
C THR A 38 2.28 -2.33 17.78
N MET A 39 3.23 -3.11 18.29
CA MET A 39 4.42 -3.50 17.55
C MET A 39 4.05 -4.37 16.32
N GLU A 40 3.00 -5.19 16.38
CA GLU A 40 2.59 -5.97 15.20
C GLU A 40 2.11 -5.05 14.08
N ILE A 41 1.30 -4.04 14.39
CA ILE A 41 0.80 -3.11 13.37
C ILE A 41 1.97 -2.31 12.76
N SER A 42 2.92 -1.84 13.60
CA SER A 42 4.13 -1.16 13.12
C SER A 42 4.98 -2.05 12.21
N SER A 43 5.14 -3.34 12.54
CA SER A 43 5.87 -4.30 11.71
C SER A 43 5.20 -4.48 10.34
N ILE A 44 3.88 -4.69 10.32
CA ILE A 44 3.13 -4.88 9.07
C ILE A 44 3.15 -3.61 8.21
N MET A 45 3.05 -2.43 8.84
CA MET A 45 3.21 -1.15 8.14
C MET A 45 4.58 -1.05 7.49
N SER A 46 5.66 -1.35 8.22
CA SER A 46 7.03 -1.30 7.70
C SER A 46 7.22 -2.23 6.50
N GLU A 47 6.73 -3.47 6.57
CA GLU A 47 6.75 -4.41 5.45
C GLU A 47 6.00 -3.87 4.22
N ARG A 48 4.85 -3.20 4.44
CA ARG A 48 4.07 -2.61 3.36
C ARG A 48 4.72 -1.37 2.76
N ALA A 49 5.36 -0.53 3.57
CA ALA A 49 6.11 0.62 3.10
C ALA A 49 7.27 0.19 2.18
N VAL A 50 8.01 -0.86 2.56
CA VAL A 50 9.06 -1.46 1.72
C VAL A 50 8.49 -1.93 0.38
N VAL A 51 7.33 -2.61 0.36
CA VAL A 51 6.69 -3.01 -0.90
C VAL A 51 6.30 -1.81 -1.77
N LEU A 52 5.77 -0.74 -1.18
CA LEU A 52 5.39 0.49 -1.90
C LEU A 52 6.62 1.19 -2.51
N HIS A 53 7.73 1.22 -1.77
CA HIS A 53 8.99 1.79 -2.24
C HIS A 53 9.64 0.91 -3.32
N ASP A 54 9.96 -0.34 -3.00
CA ASP A 54 10.81 -1.19 -3.85
C ASP A 54 10.07 -1.69 -5.10
N ARG A 55 8.77 -1.99 -4.99
CA ARG A 55 8.00 -2.59 -6.09
C ARG A 55 7.27 -1.55 -6.94
N PHE A 56 6.83 -0.46 -6.33
CA PHE A 56 6.01 0.56 -7.00
C PHE A 56 6.71 1.92 -7.13
N GLY A 57 7.97 2.02 -6.70
CA GLY A 57 8.82 3.20 -6.86
C GLY A 57 8.31 4.43 -6.12
N MET A 58 7.49 4.27 -5.08
CA MET A 58 7.05 5.40 -4.26
C MET A 58 8.21 5.94 -3.45
N SER A 59 8.31 7.26 -3.32
CA SER A 59 9.27 7.84 -2.40
C SER A 59 8.83 7.62 -0.95
N TRP A 60 9.79 7.57 -0.02
CA TRP A 60 9.47 7.50 1.41
C TRP A 60 8.58 8.68 1.85
N LYS A 61 8.80 9.86 1.28
CA LYS A 61 7.96 11.04 1.51
C LYS A 61 6.50 10.80 1.11
N ASP A 62 6.26 10.23 -0.08
CA ASP A 62 4.89 9.94 -0.52
C ASP A 62 4.21 8.91 0.38
N ILE A 63 4.99 7.98 0.95
CA ILE A 63 4.49 6.96 1.89
C ILE A 63 4.14 7.60 3.24
N GLU A 64 4.98 8.47 3.77
CA GLU A 64 4.71 9.24 5.00
C GLU A 64 3.45 10.09 4.87
N GLU A 65 3.23 10.72 3.71
CA GLU A 65 2.00 11.48 3.44
C GLU A 65 0.72 10.62 3.51
N LEU A 66 0.82 9.30 3.30
CA LEU A 66 -0.32 8.38 3.46
C LEU A 66 -0.75 8.20 4.92
N GLU A 67 0.11 8.51 5.90
CA GLU A 67 -0.19 8.38 7.33
C GLU A 67 -1.04 9.53 7.86
N ILE A 68 -1.00 10.67 7.16
CA ILE A 68 -1.66 11.93 7.53
C ILE A 68 -3.06 12.03 6.90
N ALA A 69 -3.31 11.29 5.82
CA ALA A 69 -4.54 11.32 5.00
C ALA A 69 -5.69 10.46 5.57
#